data_AF-A0A1Y4VDU1-F1
#
_entry.id   AF-A0A1Y4VDU1-F1
#
_cell.length_a   1.000
_cell.length_b   1.000
_cell.length_c   1.000
_cell.angle_alpha   90.00
_cell.angle_beta   90.00
_cell.angle_gamma   90.00
#
_symmetry.space_group_name_H-M   'P 1'
#
loop_
_entity.id
_entity.type
_entity.pdbx_description
1 polymer ?
#
loop_
_entity_poly.entity_id
_entity_poly.type
_entity_poly.pdbx_seq_one_letter_code
_entity_poly.pdbx_strand_id
1 'polypeptide(L)'
;MALLTSAAIKGYRDYTMRRIAYAKFKVGSTEYKTNIESVKVTDSGTVEIAFKIELASGSGTVSQISLYDTDNQLWLSKTENLQMDSVAEGFYYVVQLDIAEVTS
;
A
#
# COMPACT_ATOMS: atom_id res chain seq x y z
N MET A 1 -26.32 8.33 -12.11
CA MET A 1 -26.71 7.02 -11.54
C MET A 1 -25.48 6.14 -11.61
N ALA A 2 -25.12 5.44 -10.52
CA ALA A 2 -24.05 4.44 -10.59
C ALA A 2 -24.51 3.29 -11.50
N LEU A 3 -23.70 2.93 -12.49
CA LEU A 3 -23.93 1.80 -13.39
C LEU A 3 -23.46 0.48 -12.75
N LEU A 4 -22.39 0.55 -11.95
CA LEU A 4 -21.86 -0.60 -11.25
C LEU A 4 -22.70 -0.89 -10.00
N THR A 5 -23.07 -2.16 -9.86
CA THR A 5 -23.72 -2.64 -8.63
C THR A 5 -22.72 -2.63 -7.48
N SER A 6 -23.23 -2.57 -6.24
CA SER A 6 -22.38 -2.70 -5.05
C SER A 6 -21.61 -4.03 -5.03
N ALA A 7 -22.17 -5.09 -5.61
CA ALA A 7 -21.50 -6.38 -5.77
C ALA A 7 -20.30 -6.31 -6.72
N ALA A 8 -20.40 -5.55 -7.82
CA ALA A 8 -19.29 -5.34 -8.76
C ALA A 8 -18.14 -4.57 -8.09
N ILE A 9 -18.45 -3.45 -7.41
CA ILE A 9 -17.45 -2.67 -6.66
C ILE A 9 -16.77 -3.51 -5.57
N LYS A 10 -17.54 -4.32 -4.83
CA LYS A 10 -16.98 -5.27 -3.87
C LYS A 10 -16.04 -6.28 -4.53
N GLY A 11 -16.39 -6.79 -5.71
CA GLY A 11 -15.54 -7.70 -6.49
C GLY A 11 -14.17 -7.13 -6.81
N TYR A 12 -14.09 -5.86 -7.22
CA TYR A 12 -12.80 -5.18 -7.46
C TYR A 12 -11.97 -5.04 -6.19
N ARG A 13 -12.59 -4.65 -5.08
CA ARG A 13 -11.93 -4.55 -3.77
C ARG A 13 -11.38 -5.91 -3.34
N ASP A 14 -12.22 -6.94 -3.36
CA ASP A 14 -11.84 -8.32 -2.99
C ASP A 14 -10.70 -8.86 -3.89
N TYR A 15 -10.71 -8.54 -5.18
CA TYR A 15 -9.63 -8.91 -6.10
C TYR A 15 -8.31 -8.25 -5.71
N THR A 16 -8.31 -6.94 -5.47
CA THR A 16 -7.12 -6.21 -4.99
C THR A 16 -6.58 -6.83 -3.70
N MET A 17 -7.45 -7.15 -2.74
CA MET A 17 -7.02 -7.77 -1.47
C MET A 17 -6.27 -9.09 -1.67
N ARG A 18 -6.76 -9.95 -2.58
CA ARG A 18 -6.15 -11.27 -2.83
C ARG A 18 -4.84 -11.19 -3.61
N ARG A 19 -4.64 -10.09 -4.33
CA ARG A 19 -3.54 -9.95 -5.29
C ARG A 19 -2.34 -9.24 -4.71
N ILE A 20 -2.52 -8.26 -3.84
CA ILE A 20 -1.40 -7.55 -3.20
C ILE A 20 -0.58 -8.54 -2.35
N ALA A 21 0.72 -8.63 -2.64
CA ALA A 21 1.60 -9.64 -2.06
C ALA A 21 2.69 -9.05 -1.16
N TYR A 22 3.32 -7.95 -1.58
CA TYR A 22 4.39 -7.30 -0.81
C TYR A 22 4.50 -5.81 -1.16
N ALA A 23 5.15 -5.07 -0.26
CA ALA A 23 5.53 -3.70 -0.50
C ALA A 23 7.04 -3.58 -0.72
N LYS A 24 7.45 -2.53 -1.43
CA LYS A 24 8.81 -2.03 -1.41
C LYS A 24 8.82 -0.58 -0.97
N PHE A 25 9.89 -0.20 -0.29
CA PHE A 25 10.17 1.19 0.03
C PHE A 25 11.59 1.55 -0.40
N LYS A 26 11.80 2.81 -0.80
CA LYS A 26 13.08 3.31 -1.30
C LYS A 26 13.73 4.26 -0.30
N VAL A 27 14.99 4.02 0.03
CA VAL A 27 15.82 4.93 0.84
C VAL A 27 17.12 5.22 0.08
N GLY A 28 17.35 6.50 -0.21
CA GLY A 28 18.41 6.89 -1.15
C GLY A 28 18.21 6.24 -2.52
N SER A 29 19.16 5.43 -2.97
CA SER A 29 19.11 4.67 -4.22
C SER A 29 18.68 3.21 -4.05
N THR A 30 18.48 2.73 -2.81
CA THR A 30 18.23 1.31 -2.52
C THR A 30 16.75 1.04 -2.29
N GLU A 31 16.26 -0.08 -2.82
CA GLU A 31 14.91 -0.59 -2.55
C GLU A 31 14.95 -1.73 -1.54
N TYR A 32 14.00 -1.70 -0.60
CA TYR A 32 13.84 -2.72 0.44
C TYR A 32 12.46 -3.32 0.34
N LYS A 33 12.37 -4.66 0.33
CA LYS A 33 11.12 -5.40 0.33
C LYS A 33 10.64 -5.62 1.77
N THR A 34 9.34 -5.43 2.00
CA THR A 34 8.68 -5.74 3.28
C THR A 34 7.39 -6.51 3.03
N ASN A 35 7.00 -7.35 4.00
CA ASN A 35 5.79 -8.15 3.92
C ASN A 35 4.57 -7.29 4.27
N ILE A 36 3.43 -7.63 3.68
CA ILE A 36 2.16 -7.05 4.09
C ILE A 36 1.70 -7.73 5.39
N GLU A 37 1.32 -6.92 6.37
CA GLU A 37 0.85 -7.41 7.67
C GLU A 37 -0.67 -7.55 7.70
N SER A 38 -1.39 -6.66 7.01
CA SER A 38 -2.84 -6.81 6.84
C SER A 38 -3.34 -6.16 5.55
N VAL A 39 -4.39 -6.76 4.99
CA VAL A 39 -5.22 -6.15 3.95
C VAL A 39 -6.68 -6.29 4.35
N LYS A 40 -7.41 -5.18 4.45
CA LYS A 40 -8.82 -5.16 4.84
C LYS A 40 -9.61 -4.11 4.07
N VAL A 41 -10.93 -4.27 4.05
CA VAL A 41 -11.85 -3.25 3.54
C VAL A 41 -12.56 -2.64 4.74
N THR A 42 -12.52 -1.32 4.88
CA THR A 42 -13.23 -0.60 5.94
C THR A 42 -14.74 -0.59 5.68
N ASP A 43 -15.53 -0.20 6.68
CA ASP A 43 -16.98 -0.02 6.52
C ASP A 43 -17.33 1.04 5.46
N SER A 44 -16.43 2.02 5.24
CA SER A 44 -16.53 3.02 4.17
C SER A 44 -16.17 2.47 2.78
N GLY A 45 -15.67 1.23 2.69
CA GLY A 45 -15.28 0.60 1.44
C GLY A 45 -13.85 0.86 0.97
N THR A 46 -13.03 1.52 1.79
CA THR A 46 -11.62 1.79 1.51
C THR A 46 -10.80 0.53 1.71
N VAL A 47 -9.93 0.19 0.76
CA VAL A 47 -8.97 -0.91 0.93
C VAL A 47 -7.77 -0.37 1.71
N GLU A 48 -7.51 -0.91 2.90
CA GLU A 48 -6.34 -0.58 3.71
C GLU A 48 -5.32 -1.70 3.64
N ILE A 49 -4.08 -1.35 3.29
CA ILE A 49 -2.94 -2.26 3.18
C ILE A 49 -1.88 -1.75 4.15
N ALA A 50 -1.63 -2.51 5.21
CA ALA A 50 -0.69 -2.13 6.27
C ALA A 50 0.58 -2.97 6.22
N PHE A 51 1.72 -2.33 6.44
CA PHE A 51 3.02 -2.98 6.58
C PHE A 51 3.97 -2.13 7.41
N LYS A 52 4.97 -2.78 8.01
CA LYS A 52 6.02 -2.13 8.79
C LYS A 52 7.17 -1.68 7.89
N ILE A 53 7.69 -0.49 8.18
CA ILE A 53 8.92 0.04 7.59
C ILE A 53 9.98 0.15 8.68
N GLU A 54 11.08 -0.57 8.49
CA GLU A 54 12.24 -0.60 9.37
C GLU A 54 13.50 -0.25 8.58
N LEU A 55 14.31 0.67 9.11
CA LEU A 55 15.60 1.02 8.52
C LEU A 55 16.73 0.38 9.32
N ALA A 56 17.61 -0.36 8.64
CA ALA A 56 18.77 -0.97 9.27
C ALA A 56 19.72 0.06 9.92
N SER A 57 19.82 1.27 9.35
CA SER A 57 20.60 2.38 9.88
C SER A 57 19.94 3.10 11.07
N GLY A 58 18.67 2.81 11.35
CA GLY A 58 17.85 3.53 12.34
C GLY A 58 17.37 4.92 11.88
N SER A 59 18.01 5.54 10.88
CA SER A 59 17.59 6.82 10.31
C SER A 59 17.71 6.86 8.79
N GLY A 60 16.94 7.74 8.16
CA GLY A 60 16.91 7.94 6.72
C GLY A 60 15.60 8.53 6.21
N THR A 61 15.51 8.72 4.90
CA THR A 61 14.29 9.23 4.24
C THR A 61 13.73 8.18 3.29
N VAL A 62 12.49 7.78 3.51
CA VAL A 62 11.74 6.97 2.56
C VAL A 62 11.16 7.88 1.49
N SER A 63 11.65 7.73 0.26
CA SER A 63 11.30 8.59 -0.87
C SER A 63 10.23 8.00 -1.81
N GLN A 64 9.97 6.71 -1.71
CA GLN A 64 8.98 6.02 -2.53
C GLN A 64 8.43 4.81 -1.80
N ILE A 65 7.13 4.58 -1.96
CA ILE A 65 6.43 3.35 -1.60
C ILE A 65 5.90 2.71 -2.87
N SER A 66 5.98 1.38 -2.95
CA SER A 66 5.44 0.63 -4.07
C SER A 66 4.78 -0.67 -3.61
N LEU A 67 3.66 -1.03 -4.22
CA LEU A 67 2.96 -2.29 -3.97
C LEU A 67 3.05 -3.20 -5.19
N TYR A 68 3.27 -4.49 -4.92
CA TYR A 68 3.39 -5.52 -5.93
C TYR A 68 2.37 -6.63 -5.69
N ASP A 69 1.89 -7.23 -6.78
CA ASP A 69 1.00 -8.37 -6.71
C ASP A 69 1.72 -9.73 -6.64
N THR A 70 0.92 -10.81 -6.58
CA THR A 70 1.43 -12.19 -6.57
C THR A 70 2.19 -12.59 -7.84
N ASP A 71 2.06 -11.84 -8.94
CA ASP A 71 2.78 -12.07 -10.20
C ASP A 71 4.01 -11.17 -10.33
N ASN A 72 4.41 -10.49 -9.24
CA ASN A 72 5.48 -9.51 -9.16
C ASN A 72 5.28 -8.28 -10.07
N GLN A 73 4.03 -7.95 -10.41
CA GLN A 73 3.70 -6.74 -11.17
C GLN A 73 3.57 -5.54 -10.23
N LEU A 74 4.09 -4.39 -10.67
CA LEU A 74 3.95 -3.13 -9.96
C LEU A 74 2.50 -2.62 -10.09
N TRP A 75 1.80 -2.49 -8.96
CA TRP A 75 0.41 -2.03 -8.91
C TRP A 75 0.27 -0.59 -8.44
N LEU A 76 1.17 -0.17 -7.57
CA LEU A 76 1.18 1.19 -7.04
C LEU A 76 2.61 1.65 -6.92
N SER A 77 2.87 2.89 -7.33
CA SER A 77 4.09 3.63 -7.02
C SER A 77 3.71 5.02 -6.56
N LYS A 78 4.17 5.41 -5.38
CA LYS A 78 3.87 6.69 -4.76
C LYS A 78 5.16 7.32 -4.27
N THR A 79 5.44 8.54 -4.72
CA THR A 79 6.50 9.38 -4.14
C THR A 79 6.11 9.77 -2.73
N GLU A 80 7.05 9.63 -1.80
CA GLU A 80 6.89 9.94 -0.38
C GLU A 80 8.07 10.78 0.11
N ASN A 81 7.94 11.36 1.31
CA ASN A 81 9.04 12.05 1.98
C ASN A 81 8.96 11.81 3.49
N LEU A 82 9.11 10.55 3.90
CA LEU A 82 9.00 10.16 5.30
C LEU A 82 10.40 10.20 5.91
N GLN A 83 10.67 11.21 6.73
CA GLN A 83 11.91 11.34 7.48
C GLN A 83 11.83 10.47 8.74
N MET A 84 12.86 9.66 8.94
CA MET A 84 13.03 8.81 10.12
C MET A 84 14.28 9.25 10.86
N ASP A 85 14.08 9.77 12.08
CA ASP A 85 15.17 10.13 12.99
C ASP A 85 15.35 9.00 14.02
N SER A 86 16.61 8.63 14.26
CA SER A 86 16.96 7.37 14.94
C SER A 86 16.46 7.31 16.38
N VAL A 87 15.32 6.64 16.64
CA VAL A 87 15.06 5.69 17.76
C VAL A 87 13.77 4.86 17.57
N ALA A 88 13.03 4.96 16.45
CA ALA A 88 11.76 4.24 16.34
C ALA A 88 11.97 2.79 15.89
N GLU A 89 11.60 1.82 16.75
CA GLU A 89 11.10 0.52 16.29
C GLU A 89 10.16 0.79 15.10
N GLY A 90 10.41 0.17 13.95
CA GLY A 90 9.85 0.62 12.66
C GLY A 90 8.37 1.01 12.71
N PHE A 91 7.99 1.98 11.90
CA PHE A 91 6.63 2.52 11.93
C PHE A 91 5.70 1.72 11.01
N TYR A 92 4.43 1.68 11.38
CA TYR A 92 3.36 1.15 10.55
C TYR A 92 2.97 2.17 9.50
N TYR A 93 3.00 1.77 8.23
CA TYR A 93 2.50 2.55 7.11
C TYR A 93 1.25 1.89 6.53
N VAL A 94 0.22 2.70 6.26
CA VAL A 94 -1.05 2.24 5.71
C VAL A 94 -1.29 2.92 4.38
N VAL A 95 -1.39 2.13 3.31
CA VAL A 95 -1.91 2.59 2.02
C VAL A 95 -3.44 2.46 2.06
N GLN A 96 -4.12 3.56 1.75
CA GLN A 96 -5.57 3.58 1.56
C GLN A 96 -5.88 3.73 0.07
N LEU A 97 -6.66 2.79 -0.48
CA LEU A 97 -7.14 2.83 -1.86
C LEU A 97 -8.65 3.04 -1.86
N ASP A 98 -9.09 4.07 -2.58
CA ASP A 98 -10.49 4.22 -2.95
C ASP A 98 -10.72 3.68 -4.36
N ILE A 99 -11.75 2.84 -4.51
CA ILE A 99 -12.14 2.23 -5.77
C ILE A 99 -13.60 2.62 -5.99
N ALA A 100 -13.80 3.49 -6.98
CA ALA A 100 -15.09 4.07 -7.30
C ALA A 100 -15.34 4.08 -8.82
N GLU A 101 -16.61 4.02 -9.20
CA GLU A 101 -17.05 4.29 -10.55
C GLU A 101 -16.91 5.80 -10.85
N VAL A 102 -16.36 6.14 -12.01
CA VAL A 102 -16.36 7.51 -12.51
C VAL A 102 -17.33 7.60 -13.68
N THR A 103 -18.41 8.36 -13.51
CA THR A 103 -19.36 8.66 -14.58
C THR A 103 -19.10 10.05 -15.14
N SER A 104 -18.94 10.15 -16.46
CA SER A 104 -18.87 11.41 -17.20
C SER A 104 -20.25 11.95 -17.55
#